data_AF-A0AAQ0CUV3-F1
#
_entry.id   AF-A0AAQ0CUV3-F1
#
_cell.length_a   1.000
_cell.length_b   1.000
_cell.length_c   1.000
_cell.angle_alpha   90.00
_cell.angle_beta   90.00
_cell.angle_gamma   90.00
#
_symmetry.space_group_name_H-M   'P 1'
#
loop_
_entity.id
_entity.type
_entity.pdbx_description
1 polymer ?
#
loop_
_entity_poly.entity_id
_entity_poly.type
_entity_poly.pdbx_seq_one_letter_code
_entity_poly.pdbx_strand_id
1 'polypeptide(L)'
;MDGGKKNMNGVWYRFKLCGTGGNDQDATDDNIELSVFSENGELLARRYFSVNWYHGDSSHPPLRYEGNLVRYIDLTDESNIKKHLMIPPSKWDWLRARLPLF
;
A
#
# COMPACT_ATOMS: atom_id res chain seq x y z
N MET A 1 -4.83 0.97 5.95
CA MET A 1 -4.85 1.79 7.19
C MET A 1 -3.76 1.37 8.19
N ASP A 2 -2.46 1.54 7.91
CA ASP A 2 -1.47 1.66 9.01
C ASP A 2 -0.15 2.21 8.44
N GLY A 3 -0.19 3.45 7.95
CA GLY A 3 1.01 4.13 7.42
C GLY A 3 1.98 4.56 8.53
N GLY A 4 2.71 5.64 8.28
CA GLY A 4 3.67 6.21 9.22
C GLY A 4 5.08 5.62 9.10
N LYS A 5 5.90 5.91 10.10
CA LYS A 5 7.30 5.45 10.14
C LYS A 5 7.37 4.06 10.75
N LYS A 6 8.05 3.13 10.06
CA LYS A 6 8.27 1.76 10.54
C LYS A 6 9.75 1.41 10.41
N ASN A 7 10.30 0.77 11.44
CA ASN A 7 11.64 0.19 11.38
C ASN A 7 11.51 -1.23 10.83
N MET A 8 12.21 -1.53 9.74
CA MET A 8 12.24 -2.85 9.12
C MET A 8 13.70 -3.27 8.97
N ASN A 9 14.10 -4.26 9.76
CA ASN A 9 15.48 -4.77 9.83
C ASN A 9 16.53 -3.67 10.11
N GLY A 10 16.24 -2.77 11.04
CA GLY A 10 17.16 -1.70 11.45
C GLY A 10 17.11 -0.44 10.57
N VAL A 11 16.35 -0.45 9.47
CA VAL A 11 16.20 0.69 8.56
C VAL A 11 14.82 1.31 8.68
N TRP A 12 14.75 2.64 8.77
CA TRP A 12 13.49 3.37 8.85
C TRP A 12 12.91 3.67 7.47
N TYR A 13 11.61 3.40 7.33
CA TYR A 13 10.83 3.72 6.13
C TYR A 13 9.57 4.49 6.53
N ARG A 14 9.09 5.36 5.65
CA ARG A 14 7.81 6.05 5.81
C ARG A 14 6.80 5.51 4.80
N PHE A 15 5.73 4.91 5.29
CA PHE A 15 4.60 4.43 4.51
C PHE A 15 3.50 5.50 4.50
N LYS A 16 3.04 5.92 3.32
CA LYS A 16 1.95 6.89 3.15
C LYS A 16 0.83 6.21 2.37
N LEU A 17 -0.40 6.37 2.86
CA LEU A 17 -1.61 5.94 2.18
C LEU A 17 -2.41 7.19 1.80
N CYS A 18 -2.86 7.27 0.55
CA CYS A 18 -3.79 8.30 0.07
C CYS A 18 -4.92 7.59 -0.67
N GLY A 19 -6.16 7.76 -0.23
CA GLY A 19 -7.34 7.20 -0.88
C GLY A 19 -8.20 8.30 -1.50
N THR A 20 -9.03 7.92 -2.48
CA THR A 20 -10.01 8.83 -3.09
C THR A 20 -11.16 9.18 -2.15
N GLY A 21 -11.46 8.34 -1.14
CA GLY A 21 -12.54 8.58 -0.18
C GLY A 21 -13.89 8.61 -0.89
N GLY A 22 -14.34 7.46 -1.38
CA GLY A 22 -15.68 7.28 -1.92
C GLY A 22 -16.73 7.27 -0.81
N ASN A 23 -17.99 7.51 -1.16
CA ASN A 23 -19.10 7.34 -0.22
C ASN A 23 -19.05 5.91 0.35
N ASP A 24 -18.72 5.79 1.64
CA ASP A 24 -18.64 4.53 2.39
C ASP A 24 -19.94 3.68 2.34
N GLN A 25 -21.01 4.21 1.73
CA GLN A 25 -22.36 3.65 1.66
C GLN A 25 -22.73 3.01 0.32
N ASP A 26 -21.94 3.20 -0.75
CA ASP A 26 -22.34 2.76 -2.11
C ASP A 26 -21.75 1.41 -2.54
N ALA A 27 -21.08 0.69 -1.62
CA ALA A 27 -20.41 -0.58 -1.87
C ALA A 27 -19.37 -0.57 -3.02
N THR A 28 -18.95 0.61 -3.46
CA THR A 28 -17.93 0.79 -4.49
C THR A 28 -16.53 0.64 -3.92
N ASP A 29 -15.64 0.11 -4.76
CA ASP A 29 -14.24 -0.03 -4.43
C ASP A 29 -13.51 1.33 -4.52
N ASP A 30 -12.75 1.62 -3.47
CA ASP A 30 -11.97 2.83 -3.31
C ASP A 30 -10.52 2.60 -3.72
N ASN A 31 -9.98 3.52 -4.51
CA ASN A 31 -8.61 3.45 -4.99
C ASN A 31 -7.66 4.04 -3.94
N ILE A 32 -6.71 3.23 -3.51
CA ILE A 32 -5.69 3.58 -2.53
C ILE A 32 -4.32 3.62 -3.19
N GLU A 33 -3.61 4.73 -3.05
CA GLU A 33 -2.17 4.81 -3.29
C GLU A 33 -1.39 4.49 -2.01
N LEU A 34 -0.52 3.48 -2.07
CA LEU A 34 0.54 3.24 -1.09
C LEU A 34 1.87 3.71 -1.65
N SER A 35 2.45 4.73 -1.01
CA SER A 35 3.78 5.24 -1.29
C SER A 35 4.76 4.88 -0.14
N VAL A 36 5.93 4.36 -0.50
CA VAL A 36 7.01 4.00 0.44
C VAL A 36 8.19 4.94 0.22
N PHE A 37 8.62 5.60 1.29
CA PHE A 37 9.74 6.52 1.26
C PHE A 37 10.90 6.00 2.12
N SER A 38 12.13 6.30 1.69
CA SER A 38 13.32 6.18 2.54
C SER A 38 13.24 7.13 3.73
N GLU A 39 14.13 6.95 4.71
CA GLU A 39 14.28 7.86 5.85
C GLU A 39 14.53 9.32 5.41
N ASN A 40 15.28 9.51 4.34
CA ASN A 40 15.60 10.82 3.76
C ASN A 40 14.49 11.39 2.87
N GLY A 41 13.38 10.67 2.71
CA GLY A 41 12.21 11.13 1.94
C GLY A 41 12.21 10.78 0.46
N GLU A 42 13.14 9.94 -0.02
CA GLU A 42 13.14 9.47 -1.41
C GLU A 42 11.98 8.50 -1.65
N LEU A 43 11.24 8.65 -2.76
CA LEU A 43 10.21 7.68 -3.16
C LEU A 43 10.87 6.38 -3.67
N LEU A 44 10.65 5.28 -2.96
CA LEU A 44 11.23 3.96 -3.25
C LEU A 44 10.25 3.02 -3.96
N ALA A 45 8.96 3.10 -3.63
CA ALA A 45 7.92 2.31 -4.26
C ALA A 45 6.59 3.03 -4.22
N ARG A 46 5.75 2.75 -5.22
CA ARG A 46 4.34 3.12 -5.25
C ARG A 46 3.50 1.92 -5.67
N ARG A 47 2.34 1.75 -5.07
CA ARG A 47 1.32 0.75 -5.40
C ARG A 47 -0.05 1.41 -5.40
N TYR A 48 -0.91 0.92 -6.28
CA TYR A 48 -2.32 1.27 -6.33
C TYR A 48 -3.11 -0.01 -6.14
N PHE A 49 -4.14 0.05 -5.31
CA PHE A 49 -5.00 -1.09 -5.04
C PHE A 49 -6.39 -0.63 -4.62
N SER A 50 -7.34 -1.54 -4.73
CA SER A 50 -8.74 -1.27 -4.41
C SER A 50 -9.09 -1.85 -3.03
N VAL A 51 -9.89 -1.13 -2.24
CA VAL A 51 -10.47 -1.61 -0.98
C VAL A 51 -11.96 -1.33 -0.94
N ASN A 52 -12.72 -2.13 -0.21
CA ASN A 52 -14.16 -1.93 -0.07
C ASN A 52 -14.48 -1.53 1.37
N TRP A 53 -15.19 -0.42 1.56
CA TRP A 53 -15.52 0.12 2.88
C TRP A 53 -16.77 -0.51 3.53
N TYR A 54 -17.59 -1.23 2.75
CA TYR A 54 -18.92 -1.67 3.16
C TYR A 54 -18.93 -2.67 4.33
N HIS A 55 -17.91 -3.52 4.46
CA HIS A 55 -17.82 -4.54 5.52
C HIS A 55 -16.91 -4.14 6.69
N GLY A 56 -16.62 -2.83 6.84
CA GLY A 56 -15.79 -2.29 7.92
C GLY A 56 -14.38 -2.92 7.97
N ASP A 57 -13.75 -2.95 9.14
CA ASP A 57 -12.34 -3.36 9.33
C ASP A 57 -11.96 -4.71 8.68
N SER A 58 -12.92 -5.60 8.47
CA SER A 58 -12.72 -6.90 7.84
C SER A 58 -12.40 -6.81 6.34
N SER A 59 -12.92 -5.80 5.63
CA SER A 59 -12.70 -5.58 4.20
C SER A 59 -11.56 -4.62 3.88
N HIS A 60 -11.01 -3.92 4.87
CA HIS A 60 -9.90 -2.99 4.70
C HIS A 60 -8.87 -3.06 5.85
N PRO A 61 -8.28 -4.26 6.13
CA PRO A 61 -7.37 -4.41 7.25
C PRO A 61 -6.15 -3.47 7.15
N PRO A 62 -5.55 -3.11 8.30
CA PRO A 62 -4.32 -2.34 8.34
C PRO A 62 -3.19 -3.03 7.56
N LEU A 63 -2.20 -2.24 7.13
CA LEU A 63 -0.97 -2.80 6.55
C LEU A 63 -0.31 -3.70 7.60
N ARG A 64 0.13 -4.90 7.19
CA ARG A 64 0.86 -5.81 8.09
C ARG A 64 2.33 -5.83 7.75
N TYR A 65 3.15 -5.57 8.75
CA TYR A 65 4.61 -5.51 8.65
C TYR A 65 5.20 -6.78 9.24
N GLU A 66 5.94 -7.54 8.43
CA GLU A 66 6.50 -8.84 8.83
C GLU A 66 7.89 -8.98 8.23
N GLY A 67 8.92 -9.03 9.08
CA GLY A 67 10.32 -9.14 8.65
C GLY A 67 10.68 -8.09 7.58
N ASN A 68 10.91 -8.55 6.36
CA ASN A 68 11.29 -7.77 5.19
C ASN A 68 10.15 -7.54 4.19
N LEU A 69 8.88 -7.65 4.60
CA LEU A 69 7.74 -7.40 3.70
C LEU A 69 6.59 -6.67 4.38
N VAL A 70 5.77 -6.05 3.54
CA VAL A 70 4.50 -5.42 3.91
C VAL A 70 3.38 -6.09 3.15
N ARG A 71 2.34 -6.56 3.85
CA ARG A 71 1.16 -7.18 3.28
C ARG A 71 -0.01 -6.20 3.23
N TYR A 72 -0.78 -6.26 2.16
CA TYR A 72 -1.99 -5.46 1.94
C TYR A 72 -3.01 -6.27 1.16
N ILE A 73 -4.27 -5.79 1.18
CA ILE A 73 -5.36 -6.35 0.42
C ILE A 73 -5.59 -5.48 -0.82
N ASP A 74 -5.85 -6.13 -1.96
CA ASP A 74 -6.17 -5.50 -3.23
C ASP A 74 -7.36 -6.22 -3.88
N LEU A 75 -8.50 -5.54 -3.94
CA LEU A 75 -9.73 -6.08 -4.52
C LEU A 75 -9.84 -5.92 -6.03
N THR A 76 -8.83 -5.32 -6.68
CA THR A 76 -8.82 -5.15 -8.14
C THR A 76 -8.84 -6.49 -8.89
N ASP A 77 -8.36 -7.57 -8.25
CA ASP A 77 -8.32 -8.93 -8.79
C ASP A 77 -8.82 -9.93 -7.74
N GLU A 78 -10.07 -10.38 -7.92
CA GLU A 78 -10.76 -11.32 -7.00
C GLU A 78 -10.01 -12.65 -6.82
N SER A 79 -9.18 -13.05 -7.79
CA SER A 79 -8.44 -14.32 -7.72
C SER A 79 -7.24 -14.27 -6.78
N ASN A 80 -6.72 -13.06 -6.49
CA ASN A 80 -5.51 -12.89 -5.70
C ASN A 80 -5.55 -11.59 -4.87
N ILE A 81 -6.35 -11.63 -3.81
CA ILE A 81 -6.62 -10.48 -2.94
C ILE A 81 -5.44 -10.12 -2.03
N LYS A 82 -4.61 -11.09 -1.64
CA LYS A 82 -3.49 -10.88 -0.69
C LYS A 82 -2.21 -10.53 -1.42
N LYS A 83 -1.83 -9.25 -1.40
CA LYS A 83 -0.59 -8.77 -2.02
C LYS A 83 0.51 -8.53 -0.98
N HIS A 84 1.74 -8.45 -1.46
CA HIS A 84 2.89 -8.10 -0.63
C HIS A 84 3.87 -7.20 -1.39
N LEU A 85 4.65 -6.44 -0.64
CA LEU A 85 5.76 -5.61 -1.10
C LEU A 85 7.00 -5.95 -0.27
N MET A 86 8.09 -6.36 -0.93
CA MET A 86 9.38 -6.56 -0.27
C MET A 86 10.03 -5.24 0.13
N ILE A 87 10.73 -5.24 1.26
CA ILE A 87 11.47 -4.13 1.84
C ILE A 87 12.92 -4.57 2.11
N PRO A 88 13.94 -3.86 1.59
CA PRO A 88 13.83 -2.68 0.74
C PRO A 88 13.17 -3.02 -0.62
N PRO A 89 12.42 -2.07 -1.22
CA PRO A 89 11.89 -2.25 -2.56
C PRO A 89 12.99 -2.48 -3.59
N SER A 90 12.66 -3.20 -4.66
CA SER A 90 13.61 -3.46 -5.74
C SER A 90 13.92 -2.20 -6.56
N LYS A 91 15.02 -2.22 -7.33
CA LYS A 91 15.30 -1.15 -8.31
C LYS A 91 14.18 -1.02 -9.36
N TRP A 92 13.50 -2.12 -9.68
CA TRP A 92 12.34 -2.11 -10.56
C TRP A 92 11.14 -1.39 -9.93
N ASP A 93 10.93 -1.55 -8.62
CA ASP A 93 9.89 -0.80 -7.90
C ASP A 93 10.17 0.69 -7.91
N TRP A 94 11.44 1.06 -7.70
CA TRP A 94 11.90 2.44 -7.74
C TRP A 94 11.66 3.08 -9.11
N LEU A 95 11.95 2.35 -10.19
CA LEU A 95 11.72 2.83 -11.55
C LEU A 95 10.22 2.97 -11.83
N ARG A 96 9.42 1.95 -11.52
CA ARG A 96 7.96 1.97 -11.71
C ARG A 96 7.29 3.09 -10.93
N ALA A 97 7.79 3.43 -9.74
CA ALA A 97 7.24 4.51 -8.92
C ALA A 97 7.36 5.90 -9.55
N ARG A 98 8.15 6.05 -10.63
CA ARG A 98 8.39 7.32 -11.35
C ARG A 98 7.73 7.37 -12.72
N LEU A 99 7.14 6.27 -13.18
CA LEU A 99 6.42 6.26 -14.45
C LEU A 99 4.99 6.78 -14.21
N PRO A 100 4.45 7.61 -15.12
CA PRO A 100 3.03 7.92 -15.10
C PRO A 100 2.21 6.64 -15.30
N LEU A 101 1.00 6.63 -14.74
CA LEU A 101 0.03 5.56 -14.99
C LEU A 101 -0.26 5.50 -16.50
N PHE A 102 -0.22 4.30 -17.08
CA PHE A 102 -0.66 4.04 -18.46
C PHE A 102 -2.12 3.61 -18.47
#